data_AF-A0A7X7KGF4-F1
#
_entry.id   AF-A0A7X7KGF4-F1
#
_cell.length_a   1.000
_cell.length_b   1.000
_cell.length_c   1.000
_cell.angle_alpha   90.00
_cell.angle_beta   90.00
_cell.angle_gamma   90.00
#
_symmetry.space_group_name_H-M   'P 1'
#
loop_
_entity.id
_entity.type
_entity.pdbx_description
1 polymer ?
#
loop_
_entity_poly.entity_id
_entity_poly.type
_entity_poly.pdbx_seq_one_letter_code
_entity_poly.pdbx_strand_id
1 'polypeptide(L)'
;MSERRIPDELLFQFQADRESIEKELPELGDRDARMSEAAAENTLSGHLRRAIHHSRRPLGEIGREAGISTALLCDFLEGERTLRSDVLDRLAQAVDAAVSPAPHPKI
;
A
#
# COMPACT_ATOMS: atom_id res chain seq x y z
N MET A 1 12.78 -19.25 41.70
CA MET A 1 12.13 -18.71 40.50
C MET A 1 11.98 -17.21 40.74
N SER A 2 12.78 -16.36 40.10
CA SER A 2 12.74 -14.91 40.35
C SER A 2 11.51 -14.33 39.66
N GLU A 3 10.60 -13.70 40.40
CA GLU A 3 9.48 -12.94 39.83
C GLU A 3 10.04 -11.81 38.97
N ARG A 4 9.87 -11.89 37.65
CA ARG A 4 10.13 -10.75 36.77
C ARG A 4 9.02 -9.73 37.01
N ARG A 5 9.24 -8.79 37.93
CA ARG A 5 8.44 -7.57 38.01
C ARG A 5 8.72 -6.72 36.78
N ILE A 6 7.68 -6.41 36.03
CA ILE A 6 7.73 -5.38 34.99
C ILE A 6 7.79 -4.03 35.72
N PRO A 7 8.76 -3.15 35.42
CA PRO A 7 8.81 -1.79 35.95
C PRO A 7 7.51 -1.03 35.66
N ASP A 8 7.02 -0.27 36.64
CA ASP A 8 5.77 0.51 36.51
C ASP A 8 5.82 1.52 35.35
N GLU A 9 7.00 2.08 35.06
CA GLU A 9 7.24 2.96 33.92
C GLU A 9 6.96 2.28 32.58
N LEU A 10 7.34 1.00 32.43
CA LEU A 10 7.05 0.23 31.23
C LEU A 10 5.55 -0.09 31.10
N LEU A 11 4.86 -0.32 32.23
CA LEU A 11 3.41 -0.50 32.23
C LEU A 11 2.68 0.78 31.81
N PHE A 12 3.14 1.93 32.30
CA PHE A 12 2.60 3.24 31.91
C PHE A 12 2.81 3.52 30.42
N GLN A 13 4.03 3.30 29.91
CA GLN A 13 4.32 3.49 28.49
C GLN A 13 3.47 2.57 27.61
N PHE A 14 3.31 1.31 28.00
CA PHE A 14 2.47 0.36 27.26
C PHE A 14 1.00 0.79 27.20
N GLN A 15 0.48 1.38 28.28
CA GLN A 15 -0.88 1.93 28.29
C GLN A 15 -1.00 3.13 27.35
N ALA A 16 -0.04 4.06 27.39
CA ALA A 16 -0.01 5.21 26.50
C ALA A 16 0.10 4.80 25.02
N ASP A 17 0.94 3.81 24.70
CA ASP A 17 1.09 3.26 23.36
C ASP A 17 -0.22 2.63 22.88
N ARG A 18 -0.88 1.84 23.75
CA ARG A 18 -2.19 1.25 23.42
C ARG A 18 -3.25 2.30 23.13
N GLU A 19 -3.31 3.37 23.91
CA GLU A 19 -4.25 4.46 23.65
C GLU A 19 -3.94 5.18 22.34
N SER A 20 -2.67 5.34 21.96
CA SER A 20 -2.30 5.91 20.65
C SER A 20 -2.74 4.99 19.52
N ILE A 21 -2.42 3.70 19.64
CA ILE A 21 -2.81 2.66 18.67
C ILE A 21 -4.34 2.61 18.52
N GLU A 22 -5.09 2.63 19.62
CA GLU A 22 -6.57 2.61 19.58
C GLU A 22 -7.15 3.84 18.87
N LYS A 23 -6.49 5.00 18.94
CA LYS A 23 -6.91 6.21 18.21
C LYS A 23 -6.58 6.14 16.72
N GLU A 24 -5.46 5.54 16.35
CA GLU A 24 -4.96 5.49 14.96
C GLU A 24 -5.54 4.32 14.16
N LEU A 25 -5.83 3.18 14.81
CA LEU A 25 -6.29 1.96 14.16
C LEU A 25 -7.54 2.13 13.27
N PRO A 26 -8.59 2.88 13.67
CA PRO A 26 -9.77 3.06 12.82
C PRO A 26 -9.42 3.70 11.47
N GLU A 27 -8.61 4.76 11.48
CA GLU A 27 -8.20 5.44 10.25
C GLU A 27 -7.36 4.51 9.36
N LEU A 28 -6.46 3.73 9.96
CA LEU A 28 -5.68 2.73 9.22
C LEU A 28 -6.56 1.64 8.61
N GLY A 29 -7.62 1.22 9.32
CA GLY A 29 -8.61 0.28 8.81
C GLY A 29 -9.39 0.82 7.61
N ASP A 30 -9.82 2.09 7.68
CA ASP A 30 -10.51 2.76 6.57
C ASP A 30 -9.60 2.90 5.34
N ARG A 31 -8.30 3.18 5.55
CA ARG A 31 -7.30 3.22 4.48
C ARG A 31 -7.10 1.86 3.83
N ASP A 32 -6.95 0.82 4.63
CA ASP A 32 -6.80 -0.55 4.11
C ASP A 32 -8.03 -1.00 3.31
N ALA A 33 -9.24 -0.67 3.79
CA ALA A 33 -10.48 -0.93 3.06
C ALA A 33 -10.51 -0.24 1.69
N ARG A 34 -10.14 1.06 1.63
CA ARG A 34 -10.05 1.80 0.36
C ARG A 34 -9.02 1.19 -0.60
N MET A 35 -7.85 0.82 -0.10
CA MET A 35 -6.82 0.15 -0.91
C MET A 35 -7.31 -1.19 -1.45
N SER A 36 -7.99 -1.99 -0.62
CA SER A 36 -8.55 -3.28 -1.01
C SER A 36 -9.65 -3.12 -2.08
N GLU A 37 -10.54 -2.14 -1.93
CA GLU A 37 -11.58 -1.84 -2.92
C GLU A 37 -10.98 -1.42 -4.26
N ALA A 38 -10.05 -0.45 -4.24
CA ALA A 38 -9.37 0.04 -5.45
C ALA A 38 -8.55 -1.07 -6.12
N ALA A 39 -7.97 -1.98 -5.34
CA ALA A 39 -7.26 -3.15 -5.84
C ALA A 39 -8.19 -4.27 -6.31
N ALA A 40 -9.48 -4.28 -5.98
CA ALA A 40 -10.44 -5.28 -6.45
C ALA A 40 -10.96 -4.98 -7.87
N GLU A 41 -10.80 -3.74 -8.35
CA GLU A 41 -11.17 -3.35 -9.71
C GLU A 41 -10.58 -4.30 -10.78
N ASN A 42 -11.39 -4.68 -11.76
CA ASN A 42 -10.94 -5.44 -12.92
C ASN A 42 -10.45 -4.51 -14.04
N THR A 43 -9.52 -3.62 -13.68
CA THR A 43 -8.92 -2.61 -14.56
C THR A 43 -7.40 -2.76 -14.56
N LEU A 44 -6.70 -2.13 -15.52
CA LEU A 44 -5.24 -2.06 -15.51
C LEU A 44 -4.72 -1.52 -14.17
N SER A 45 -5.32 -0.44 -13.67
CA SER A 45 -4.98 0.16 -12.37
C SER A 45 -5.19 -0.81 -11.23
N GLY A 46 -6.33 -1.53 -11.18
CA GLY A 46 -6.58 -2.56 -10.17
C GLY A 46 -5.56 -3.70 -10.21
N HIS A 47 -5.19 -4.18 -11.40
CA HIS A 47 -4.11 -5.16 -11.56
C HIS A 47 -2.76 -4.64 -11.07
N LEU A 48 -2.43 -3.39 -11.38
CA LEU A 48 -1.16 -2.78 -10.96
C LEU A 48 -1.11 -2.56 -9.44
N ARG A 49 -2.21 -2.11 -8.82
CA ARG A 49 -2.33 -2.00 -7.36
C ARG A 49 -2.07 -3.35 -6.68
N ARG A 50 -2.69 -4.43 -7.20
CA ARG A 50 -2.43 -5.80 -6.73
C ARG A 50 -0.95 -6.16 -6.89
N ALA A 51 -0.34 -5.91 -8.05
CA ALA A 51 1.08 -6.23 -8.29
C ALA A 51 2.00 -5.50 -7.29
N ILE A 52 1.77 -4.22 -7.06
CA ILE A 52 2.52 -3.42 -6.07
C ILE A 52 2.39 -4.04 -4.67
N HIS A 53 1.18 -4.38 -4.24
CA HIS A 53 0.95 -5.01 -2.94
C HIS A 53 1.66 -6.37 -2.80
N HIS A 54 1.66 -7.19 -3.86
CA HIS A 54 2.29 -8.51 -3.86
C HIS A 54 3.83 -8.45 -3.96
N SER A 55 4.40 -7.35 -4.45
CA SER A 55 5.85 -7.19 -4.57
C SER A 55 6.58 -7.26 -3.23
N ARG A 56 5.90 -6.92 -2.12
CA ARG A 56 6.47 -6.75 -0.76
C ARG A 56 7.67 -5.81 -0.70
N ARG A 57 7.89 -5.00 -1.74
CA ARG A 57 8.96 -4.02 -1.80
C ARG A 57 8.53 -2.74 -1.07
N PRO A 58 9.47 -1.98 -0.47
CA PRO A 58 9.15 -0.71 0.15
C PRO A 58 8.57 0.28 -0.88
N LEU A 59 7.42 0.91 -0.57
CA LEU A 59 6.75 1.85 -1.48
C LEU A 59 7.65 3.02 -1.89
N GLY A 60 8.55 3.46 -1.02
CA GLY A 60 9.52 4.52 -1.34
C GLY A 60 10.51 4.11 -2.43
N GLU A 61 10.91 2.84 -2.50
CA GLU A 61 11.78 2.35 -3.57
C GLU A 61 11.04 2.26 -4.90
N ILE A 62 9.83 1.69 -4.88
CA ILE A 62 8.95 1.60 -6.06
C ILE A 62 8.67 3.00 -6.61
N GLY A 63 8.29 3.94 -5.74
CA GLY A 63 8.01 5.32 -6.15
C GLY A 63 9.23 5.98 -6.78
N ARG A 64 10.42 5.84 -6.17
CA ARG A 64 11.68 6.36 -6.71
C ARG A 64 11.99 5.81 -8.10
N GLU A 65 11.85 4.50 -8.30
CA GLU A 65 12.08 3.84 -9.60
C GLU A 65 11.06 4.29 -10.66
N ALA A 66 9.81 4.48 -10.25
CA ALA A 66 8.76 4.99 -11.12
C ALA A 66 8.79 6.52 -11.33
N GLY A 67 9.71 7.22 -10.66
CA GLY A 67 9.86 8.68 -10.73
C GLY A 67 8.69 9.46 -10.14
N ILE A 68 8.06 8.94 -9.07
CA ILE A 68 6.96 9.58 -8.33
C ILE A 68 7.23 9.59 -6.82
N SER A 69 6.56 10.49 -6.09
CA SER A 69 6.65 10.50 -4.63
C SER A 69 5.86 9.35 -4.01
N THR A 70 6.27 8.92 -2.81
CA THR A 70 5.54 7.92 -2.03
C THR A 70 4.10 8.37 -1.74
N ALA A 71 3.89 9.66 -1.45
CA ALA A 71 2.54 10.20 -1.22
C ALA A 71 1.64 10.03 -2.46
N LEU A 72 2.15 10.34 -3.65
CA LEU A 72 1.40 10.17 -4.89
C LEU A 72 1.13 8.69 -5.21
N LEU A 73 2.06 7.80 -4.86
CA LEU A 73 1.85 6.36 -4.94
C LEU A 73 0.75 5.90 -3.97
N CYS A 74 0.74 6.39 -2.72
CA CYS A 74 -0.33 6.10 -1.76
C CYS A 74 -1.71 6.56 -2.25
N ASP A 75 -1.83 7.80 -2.76
CA ASP A 75 -3.08 8.30 -3.36
C ASP A 75 -3.58 7.37 -4.48
N PHE A 76 -2.66 6.86 -5.31
CA PHE A 76 -3.01 5.93 -6.38
C PHE A 76 -3.48 4.57 -5.84
N LEU A 77 -2.80 4.03 -4.82
CA LEU A 77 -3.14 2.75 -4.21
C LEU A 77 -4.48 2.80 -3.47
N GLU A 78 -4.80 3.93 -2.84
CA GLU A 78 -6.09 4.19 -2.17
C GLU A 78 -7.23 4.47 -3.16
N GLY A 79 -6.93 4.63 -4.46
CA GLY A 79 -7.95 4.92 -5.48
C GLY A 79 -8.33 6.40 -5.60
N GLU A 80 -7.76 7.27 -4.77
CA GLU A 80 -8.02 8.72 -4.74
C GLU A 80 -7.49 9.46 -5.98
N ARG A 81 -6.52 8.88 -6.68
CA ARG A 81 -5.86 9.51 -7.83
C ARG A 81 -5.62 8.54 -8.98
N THR A 82 -5.85 9.03 -10.19
CA THR A 82 -5.42 8.38 -11.43
C THR A 82 -4.03 8.85 -11.85
N LEU A 83 -3.25 7.96 -12.44
CA LEU A 83 -1.92 8.26 -12.95
C LEU A 83 -1.93 8.35 -14.47
N ARG A 84 -1.01 9.14 -15.02
CA ARG A 84 -0.78 9.17 -16.46
C ARG A 84 -0.24 7.82 -16.94
N SER A 85 -0.52 7.48 -18.20
CA SER A 85 -0.10 6.20 -18.80
C SER A 85 1.41 5.95 -18.69
N ASP A 86 2.24 6.95 -18.93
CA ASP A 86 3.70 6.83 -18.84
C ASP A 86 4.19 6.51 -17.42
N VAL A 87 3.48 7.00 -16.41
CA VAL A 87 3.76 6.67 -15.01
C VAL A 87 3.33 5.25 -14.68
N LEU A 88 2.18 4.79 -15.22
CA LEU A 88 1.71 3.42 -15.05
C LEU A 88 2.71 2.40 -15.65
N ASP A 89 3.29 2.71 -16.80
CA ASP A 89 4.30 1.85 -17.44
C ASP A 89 5.57 1.72 -16.58
N ARG A 90 6.07 2.84 -16.04
CA ARG A 90 7.25 2.81 -15.14
C ARG A 90 6.94 2.11 -13.82
N LEU A 91 5.73 2.25 -13.29
CA LEU A 91 5.30 1.49 -12.11
C LEU A 91 5.24 0.00 -12.39
N ALA A 92 4.71 -0.41 -13.54
CA ALA A 92 4.68 -1.81 -13.94
C ALA A 92 6.11 -2.39 -14.03
N GLN A 93 7.04 -1.66 -14.64
CA GLN A 93 8.45 -2.03 -14.68
C GLN A 93 9.07 -2.13 -13.28
N ALA A 94 8.78 -1.18 -12.39
CA ALA A 94 9.29 -1.19 -11.02
C ALA A 94 8.78 -2.37 -10.19
N VAL A 95 7.68 -3.03 -10.57
CA VAL A 95 7.18 -4.22 -9.88
C VAL A 95 7.34 -5.51 -10.69
N ASP A 96 8.20 -5.48 -11.71
CA ASP A 96 8.46 -6.58 -12.63
C ASP A 96 7.18 -7.14 -13.28
N ALA A 97 6.17 -6.30 -13.47
CA ALA A 97 4.92 -6.64 -14.12
C ALA A 97 4.96 -6.28 -15.61
N ALA A 98 4.53 -7.22 -16.45
CA ALA A 98 4.35 -6.98 -17.88
C ALA A 98 2.91 -6.53 -18.16
N VAL A 99 2.77 -5.39 -18.83
CA VAL A 99 1.48 -4.94 -19.39
C VAL A 99 1.43 -5.40 -20.84
N SER A 100 0.50 -6.30 -21.16
CA SER A 100 0.24 -6.75 -22.53
C SER A 100 -1.14 -6.29 -22.97
N PRO A 101 -1.31 -5.81 -24.22
CA PRO A 101 -2.63 -5.72 -24.80
C PRO A 101 -3.23 -7.14 -24.82
N ALA A 102 -4.51 -7.25 -24.43
CA ALA A 102 -5.23 -8.51 -24.58
C ALA A 102 -5.27 -8.89 -26.07
N PRO A 103 -5.14 -10.18 -26.43
CA PRO A 103 -5.35 -10.59 -27.80
C PRO A 103 -6.78 -10.24 -28.20
N HIS A 104 -6.95 -9.33 -29.15
CA HIS A 104 -8.25 -9.06 -29.75
C HIS A 104 -8.78 -10.36 -30.39
N PRO A 105 -10.03 -10.78 -30.11
CA PRO A 105 -10.64 -11.86 -30.87
C PRO A 105 -10.66 -11.42 -32.34
N LYS A 106 -10.06 -12.23 -33.22
CA LYS A 106 -10.18 -12.03 -34.66
C LYS A 106 -11.66 -12.14 -35.01
N ILE A 107 -12.26 -11.03 -35.47
CA ILE A 107 -13.62 -10.97 -36.00
C ILE A 107 -13.64 -11.69 -37.35
#